data_AF-A0A1F9A626-F1
#
_entry.id   AF-A0A1F9A626-F1
#
_cell.length_a   1.000
_cell.length_b   1.000
_cell.length_c   1.000
_cell.angle_alpha   90.00
_cell.angle_beta   90.00
_cell.angle_gamma   90.00
#
_symmetry.space_group_name_H-M   'P 1'
#
loop_
_entity.id
_entity.type
_entity.pdbx_description
1 polymer ?
#
loop_
_entity_poly.entity_id
_entity_poly.type
_entity_poly.pdbx_seq_one_letter_code
_entity_poly.pdbx_strand_id
1 'polypeptide(L)'
;MVAIDPGMIYIGDDGGVGLVYSKKFTLGSVGSKNILSLQVAGMVAVINDEDSEDYSNGFYANKLYINGNYIDNLNNYVYQEEDEQFRAILVPLPSHVLCPGLNKLSVVATGPKQGNHDDFALRGIKLFQW
;
A
#
# COMPACT_ATOMS: atom_id res chain seq x y z
N MET A 1 -20.14 0.63 1.09
CA MET A 1 -18.93 0.29 0.31
C MET A 1 -18.52 1.52 -0.49
N VAL A 2 -17.25 1.92 -0.42
CA VAL A 2 -16.70 3.06 -1.16
C VAL A 2 -15.59 2.53 -2.07
N ALA A 3 -15.74 2.69 -3.39
CA ALA A 3 -14.66 2.40 -4.32
C ALA A 3 -13.64 3.56 -4.26
N ILE A 4 -12.39 3.24 -3.96
CA ILE A 4 -11.32 4.25 -3.82
C ILE A 4 -10.55 4.38 -5.12
N ASP A 5 -10.30 3.27 -5.82
CA ASP A 5 -9.59 3.29 -7.09
C ASP A 5 -10.29 2.49 -8.21
N PRO A 6 -10.38 3.03 -9.45
CA PRO A 6 -11.05 2.36 -10.55
C PRO A 6 -10.12 1.51 -11.44
N GLY A 7 -8.81 1.46 -11.19
CA GLY A 7 -7.85 0.93 -12.16
C GLY A 7 -6.72 0.08 -11.58
N MET A 8 -5.74 -0.17 -12.44
CA MET A 8 -4.45 -0.76 -12.07
C MET A 8 -3.43 0.37 -11.93
N ILE A 9 -2.66 0.31 -10.85
CA ILE A 9 -1.65 1.29 -10.50
C ILE A 9 -0.33 0.55 -10.42
N TYR A 10 0.61 1.01 -11.22
CA TYR A 10 2.00 0.58 -11.16
C TYR A 10 2.79 1.62 -10.37
N ILE A 11 3.74 1.16 -9.58
CA ILE A 11 4.61 2.00 -8.76
C ILE A 11 6.05 1.66 -9.19
N GLY A 12 6.68 2.49 -10.07
CA GLY A 12 8.06 2.32 -10.61
C GLY A 12 8.91 3.62 -10.63
N ASP A 13 10.26 3.51 -10.65
CA ASP A 13 11.31 4.45 -10.14
C ASP A 13 11.36 5.88 -10.75
N ASP A 14 11.80 6.84 -9.91
CA ASP A 14 12.32 8.17 -10.30
C ASP A 14 13.53 8.66 -9.43
N GLY A 15 14.23 7.76 -8.70
CA GLY A 15 15.57 8.05 -8.18
C GLY A 15 15.70 8.41 -6.69
N GLY A 16 15.38 7.47 -5.80
CA GLY A 16 16.02 7.39 -4.47
C GLY A 16 15.24 7.90 -3.25
N VAL A 17 14.03 8.43 -3.42
CA VAL A 17 13.00 8.51 -2.36
C VAL A 17 11.72 7.97 -2.96
N GLY A 18 11.09 7.08 -2.19
CA GLY A 18 10.08 6.16 -2.67
C GLY A 18 8.87 6.78 -3.37
N LEU A 19 8.41 6.11 -4.41
CA LEU A 19 7.21 6.50 -5.14
C LEU A 19 6.01 6.48 -4.22
N VAL A 20 5.20 7.51 -4.34
CA VAL A 20 3.99 7.66 -3.54
C VAL A 20 2.79 7.57 -4.46
N TYR A 21 2.12 6.41 -4.48
CA TYR A 21 0.73 6.41 -4.92
C TYR A 21 -0.08 7.14 -3.86
N SER A 22 -0.94 8.07 -4.29
CA SER A 22 -1.89 8.69 -3.38
C SER A 22 -3.23 8.92 -4.03
N LYS A 23 -4.29 8.61 -3.27
CA LYS A 23 -5.67 8.81 -3.67
C LYS A 23 -6.48 9.42 -2.56
N LYS A 24 -7.22 10.47 -2.90
CA LYS A 24 -8.21 11.07 -2.01
C LYS A 24 -9.57 10.40 -2.22
N PHE A 25 -10.30 10.18 -1.14
CA PHE A 25 -11.67 9.66 -1.16
C PHE A 25 -12.50 10.32 -0.06
N THR A 26 -13.83 10.39 -0.23
CA THR A 26 -14.71 11.07 0.71
C THR A 26 -15.64 10.08 1.40
N LEU A 27 -15.83 10.24 2.71
CA LEU A 27 -16.77 9.45 3.51
C LEU A 27 -17.88 10.35 4.06
N GLY A 28 -19.14 9.91 3.98
CA GLY A 28 -20.25 10.62 4.64
C GLY A 28 -20.24 10.43 6.16
N SER A 29 -19.81 9.26 6.62
CA SER A 29 -19.62 8.89 8.02
C SER A 29 -18.53 7.81 8.10
N VAL A 30 -18.07 7.52 9.32
CA VAL A 30 -17.09 6.44 9.58
C VAL A 30 -17.81 5.33 10.34
N GLY A 31 -17.74 4.11 9.79
CA GLY A 31 -18.32 2.91 10.43
C GLY A 31 -17.57 2.50 11.70
N SER A 32 -18.24 1.68 12.51
CA SER A 32 -17.67 1.03 13.69
C SER A 32 -16.62 -0.03 13.34
N LYS A 33 -16.76 -0.65 12.15
CA LYS A 33 -15.79 -1.59 11.58
C LYS A 33 -15.45 -1.18 10.16
N ASN A 34 -14.17 -1.15 9.82
CA ASN A 34 -13.67 -0.73 8.51
C ASN A 34 -12.65 -1.74 8.00
N ILE A 35 -12.80 -2.16 6.74
CA ILE A 35 -11.87 -3.07 6.06
C ILE A 35 -11.52 -2.47 4.71
N LEU A 36 -10.23 -2.26 4.47
CA LEU A 36 -9.71 -1.94 3.15
C LEU A 36 -9.43 -3.24 2.41
N SER A 37 -10.07 -3.41 1.25
CA SER A 37 -9.75 -4.48 0.32
C SER A 37 -8.93 -3.90 -0.82
N LEU A 38 -7.82 -4.55 -1.13
CA LEU A 38 -6.99 -4.23 -2.28
C LEU A 38 -6.40 -5.51 -2.83
N GLN A 39 -5.96 -5.46 -4.08
CA GLN A 39 -5.15 -6.50 -4.68
C GLN A 39 -3.75 -5.96 -4.90
N VAL A 40 -2.75 -6.73 -4.50
CA VAL A 40 -1.34 -6.40 -4.68
C VAL A 40 -0.67 -7.48 -5.52
N ALA A 41 0.23 -7.09 -6.41
CA ALA A 41 1.12 -7.95 -7.16
C ALA A 41 2.51 -7.34 -7.10
N GLY A 42 3.54 -8.16 -7.19
CA GLY A 42 4.88 -7.65 -7.26
C GLY A 42 5.97 -8.46 -6.59
N MET A 43 7.18 -7.95 -6.72
CA MET A 43 8.40 -8.52 -6.15
C MET A 43 8.81 -7.76 -4.88
N VAL A 44 9.25 -8.52 -3.88
CA VAL A 44 10.03 -7.98 -2.75
C VAL A 44 11.36 -8.71 -2.72
N ALA A 45 12.46 -7.99 -2.91
CA ALA A 45 13.76 -8.47 -2.47
C ALA A 45 13.74 -8.59 -0.94
N VAL A 46 13.44 -9.80 -0.46
CA VAL A 46 13.55 -10.32 0.91
C VAL A 46 12.73 -9.61 1.99
N ILE A 47 11.96 -10.40 2.76
CA ILE A 47 11.17 -9.96 3.91
C ILE A 47 12.15 -9.52 4.99
N ASN A 48 12.27 -8.22 5.22
CA ASN A 48 13.08 -7.67 6.29
C ASN A 48 12.23 -7.56 7.56
N ASP A 49 12.75 -8.02 8.70
CA ASP A 49 12.10 -7.92 10.00
C ASP A 49 11.68 -6.47 10.26
N GLU A 50 10.47 -6.29 10.80
CA GLU A 50 9.62 -5.09 10.75
C GLU A 50 10.22 -3.77 11.30
N ASP A 51 11.46 -3.79 11.80
CA ASP A 51 12.11 -2.73 12.58
C ASP A 51 13.39 -2.13 11.96
N SER A 52 13.91 -2.64 10.84
CA SER A 52 15.18 -2.08 10.29
C SER A 52 14.95 -1.03 9.20
N GLU A 53 15.37 0.21 9.50
CA GLU A 53 15.57 1.28 8.51
C GLU A 53 16.90 1.11 7.73
N ASP A 54 17.52 -0.08 7.77
CA ASP A 54 18.85 -0.30 7.20
C ASP A 54 18.77 -0.46 5.68
N TYR A 55 18.83 0.69 5.00
CA TYR A 55 18.89 0.86 3.55
C TYR A 55 20.13 0.21 2.90
N SER A 56 21.12 -0.22 3.68
CA SER A 56 22.40 -0.76 3.18
C SER A 56 22.31 -2.15 2.55
N ASN A 57 21.18 -2.84 2.70
CA ASN A 57 21.04 -4.25 2.33
C ASN A 57 20.16 -4.51 1.09
N GLY A 58 19.68 -3.46 0.42
CA GLY A 58 18.97 -3.61 -0.87
C GLY A 58 17.49 -4.02 -0.77
N PHE A 59 16.85 -3.84 0.38
CA PHE A 59 15.45 -4.24 0.59
C PHE A 59 14.45 -3.20 0.06
N TYR A 60 13.32 -3.69 -0.48
CA TYR A 60 12.16 -2.86 -0.84
C TYR A 60 11.19 -2.78 0.35
N ALA A 61 10.44 -1.70 0.50
CA ALA A 61 9.38 -1.56 1.51
C ALA A 61 8.17 -0.81 0.94
N ASN A 62 7.02 -1.50 0.85
CA ASN A 62 5.75 -0.95 0.38
C ASN A 62 4.82 -0.70 1.56
N LYS A 63 4.82 0.52 2.11
CA LYS A 63 4.05 0.86 3.32
C LYS A 63 2.73 1.53 2.97
N LEU A 64 1.63 1.04 3.55
CA LEU A 64 0.28 1.60 3.40
C LEU A 64 0.00 2.62 4.51
N TYR A 65 -0.56 3.77 4.12
CA TYR A 65 -0.95 4.84 5.01
C TYR A 65 -2.39 5.32 4.73
N ILE A 66 -3.10 5.67 5.80
CA ILE A 66 -4.40 6.35 5.74
C ILE A 66 -4.31 7.63 6.58
N ASN A 67 -4.56 8.76 5.94
CA ASN A 67 -4.47 10.11 6.55
C ASN A 67 -3.12 10.36 7.25
N GLY A 68 -2.04 9.78 6.72
CA GLY A 68 -0.68 9.88 7.28
C GLY A 68 -0.37 8.86 8.38
N ASN A 69 -1.34 8.06 8.84
CA ASN A 69 -1.10 6.99 9.81
C ASN A 69 -0.64 5.73 9.08
N TYR A 70 0.45 5.12 9.56
CA TYR A 70 0.90 3.81 9.09
C TYR A 70 -0.15 2.75 9.41
N ILE A 71 -0.44 1.89 8.44
CA ILE A 71 -1.44 0.83 8.55
C ILE A 71 -0.80 -0.54 8.42
N ASP A 72 -0.01 -0.77 7.38
CA ASP A 72 0.48 -2.10 7.05
C ASP A 72 1.73 -2.05 6.14
N ASN A 73 2.50 -3.14 6.16
CA ASN A 73 3.59 -3.41 5.23
C ASN A 73 3.09 -4.36 4.13
N LEU A 74 2.82 -3.82 2.95
CA LEU A 74 2.26 -4.57 1.82
C LEU A 74 3.22 -5.64 1.29
N ASN A 75 4.50 -5.57 1.65
CA ASN A 75 5.48 -6.62 1.34
C ASN A 75 5.10 -7.98 1.91
N ASN A 76 4.35 -8.02 3.02
CA ASN A 76 3.93 -9.26 3.67
C ASN A 76 3.00 -10.12 2.78
N TYR A 77 2.55 -9.57 1.66
CA TYR A 77 1.54 -10.18 0.78
C TYR A 77 2.02 -10.44 -0.64
N VAL A 78 3.30 -10.20 -0.92
CA VAL A 78 3.93 -10.37 -2.22
C VAL A 78 5.16 -11.27 -2.07
N TYR A 79 5.58 -11.94 -3.15
CA TYR A 79 6.62 -12.97 -3.12
C TYR A 79 7.97 -12.44 -3.64
N GLN A 80 9.03 -13.21 -3.42
CA GLN A 80 10.40 -12.84 -3.79
C GLN A 80 10.73 -13.07 -5.27
N GLU A 81 9.93 -13.87 -5.97
CA GLU A 81 10.06 -14.11 -7.42
C GLU A 81 9.08 -13.18 -8.17
N GLU A 82 9.37 -12.83 -9.42
CA GLU A 82 8.50 -12.02 -10.29
C GLU A 82 7.08 -12.63 -10.37
N ASP A 83 6.22 -12.23 -9.43
CA ASP A 83 4.85 -12.70 -9.31
C ASP A 83 3.91 -11.59 -9.77
N GLU A 84 3.52 -11.67 -11.06
CA GLU A 84 2.48 -10.83 -11.64
C GLU A 84 1.07 -11.20 -11.14
N GLN A 85 0.93 -12.24 -10.30
CA GLN A 85 -0.35 -12.65 -9.77
C GLN A 85 -0.83 -11.69 -8.67
N PHE A 86 -1.90 -10.97 -9.00
CA PHE A 86 -2.61 -10.14 -8.02
C PHE A 86 -3.28 -10.99 -6.93
N ARG A 87 -2.90 -10.72 -5.69
CA ARG A 87 -3.42 -11.35 -4.48
C ARG A 87 -4.34 -10.40 -3.74
N ALA A 88 -5.55 -10.85 -3.45
CA ALA A 88 -6.50 -10.07 -2.68
C ALA A 88 -6.13 -10.10 -1.20
N ILE A 89 -6.04 -8.92 -0.59
CA ILE A 89 -5.80 -8.75 0.83
C ILE A 89 -6.92 -7.92 1.46
N LEU A 90 -7.15 -8.18 2.74
CA LEU A 90 -8.11 -7.47 3.57
C LEU A 90 -7.36 -6.88 4.76
N VAL A 91 -7.26 -5.56 4.79
CA VAL A 91 -6.54 -4.81 5.82
C VAL A 91 -7.57 -4.15 6.73
N PRO A 92 -7.71 -4.61 7.99
CA PRO A 92 -8.55 -3.94 8.97
C PRO A 92 -8.05 -2.50 9.19
N LEU A 93 -8.97 -1.53 9.12
CA LEU A 93 -8.64 -0.13 9.40
C LEU A 93 -9.21 0.27 10.76
N PRO A 94 -8.38 0.72 11.72
CA PRO A 94 -8.88 1.31 12.95
C PRO A 94 -9.74 2.55 12.64
N SER A 95 -10.94 2.65 13.19
CA SER A 95 -11.86 3.75 12.84
C SER A 95 -11.28 5.15 13.11
N HIS A 96 -10.34 5.29 14.05
CA HIS A 96 -9.70 6.56 14.38
C HIS A 96 -8.74 7.08 13.28
N VAL A 97 -8.33 6.25 12.32
CA VAL A 97 -7.49 6.69 11.20
C VAL A 97 -8.31 7.31 10.07
N LEU A 98 -9.64 7.15 10.10
CA LEU A 98 -10.58 7.69 9.13
C LEU A 98 -11.31 8.90 9.72
N CYS A 99 -11.74 9.82 8.86
CA CYS A 99 -12.56 10.95 9.25
C CYS A 99 -13.82 11.06 8.37
N PRO A 100 -14.94 11.58 8.90
CA PRO A 100 -16.00 12.10 8.06
C PRO A 100 -15.43 13.18 7.13
N GLY A 101 -15.82 13.16 5.85
CA GLY A 101 -15.27 14.04 4.82
C GLY A 101 -14.07 13.44 4.10
N LEU A 102 -13.07 14.28 3.81
CA LEU A 102 -11.96 13.96 2.92
C LEU A 102 -10.89 13.11 3.63
N ASN A 103 -10.58 11.96 3.04
CA ASN A 103 -9.52 11.06 3.47
C ASN A 103 -8.48 10.91 2.36
N LYS A 104 -7.27 10.47 2.73
CA LYS A 104 -6.16 10.21 1.81
C LYS A 104 -5.58 8.83 2.09
N LEU A 105 -5.62 7.96 1.08
CA LEU A 105 -4.81 6.74 1.04
C LEU A 105 -3.48 7.07 0.38
N SER A 106 -2.39 6.56 0.94
CA SER A 106 -1.07 6.63 0.32
C SER A 106 -0.36 5.28 0.44
N VAL A 107 0.32 4.87 -0.62
CA VAL A 107 1.29 3.77 -0.57
C VAL A 107 2.64 4.36 -0.88
N VAL A 108 3.59 4.15 0.01
CA VAL A 108 4.96 4.64 -0.13
C VAL A 108 5.85 3.44 -0.38
N ALA A 109 6.43 3.36 -1.56
CA ALA A 109 7.33 2.29 -1.97
C ALA A 109 8.78 2.79 -1.95
N THR A 110 9.56 2.39 -0.95
CA THR A 110 10.99 2.74 -0.85
C THR A 110 11.86 1.56 -1.23
N GLY A 111 12.91 1.76 -2.02
CA GLY A 111 13.90 0.73 -2.34
C GLY A 111 15.31 1.32 -2.50
N PRO A 112 16.32 0.48 -2.79
CA PRO A 112 17.68 0.94 -2.99
C PRO A 112 17.80 1.87 -4.21
N LYS A 113 18.72 2.84 -4.13
CA LYS A 113 19.12 3.62 -5.31
C LYS A 113 19.68 2.65 -6.35
N GLN A 114 19.14 2.69 -7.57
CA GLN A 114 19.50 1.79 -8.70
C GLN A 114 18.86 0.38 -8.69
N GLY A 115 17.87 0.12 -7.83
CA GLY A 115 17.00 -1.06 -7.99
C GLY A 115 16.09 -0.93 -9.22
N ASN A 116 15.62 -2.05 -9.78
CA ASN A 116 14.56 -2.02 -10.78
C ASN A 116 13.22 -1.98 -10.02
N HIS A 117 12.44 -0.91 -10.14
CA HIS A 117 11.26 -0.66 -9.28
C HIS A 117 9.93 -0.94 -9.99
N ASP A 118 9.91 -1.47 -11.21
CA ASP A 118 8.67 -1.69 -11.97
C ASP A 118 7.78 -2.82 -11.42
N ASP A 119 8.19 -3.43 -10.31
CA ASP A 119 7.68 -4.71 -9.83
C ASP A 119 6.68 -4.57 -8.69
N PHE A 120 6.03 -3.43 -8.43
CA PHE A 120 4.90 -3.37 -7.50
C PHE A 120 3.67 -2.73 -8.12
N ALA A 121 2.56 -3.48 -8.08
CA ALA A 121 1.30 -3.05 -8.63
C ALA A 121 0.16 -3.26 -7.64
N LEU A 122 -0.81 -2.36 -7.69
CA LEU A 122 -2.00 -2.42 -6.86
C LEU A 122 -3.26 -2.09 -7.66
N ARG A 123 -4.36 -2.75 -7.33
CA ARG A 123 -5.64 -2.55 -8.01
C ARG A 123 -6.84 -2.86 -7.12
N GLY A 124 -8.01 -2.45 -7.58
CA GLY A 124 -9.29 -2.88 -6.99
C GLY A 124 -9.52 -2.39 -5.56
N ILE A 125 -9.02 -1.20 -5.22
CA ILE A 125 -9.06 -0.66 -3.86
C ILE A 125 -10.50 -0.27 -3.48
N LYS A 126 -11.01 -0.88 -2.41
CA LYS A 126 -12.37 -0.66 -1.89
C LYS A 126 -12.35 -0.58 -0.37
N LEU A 127 -13.19 0.29 0.19
CA LEU A 127 -13.47 0.34 1.62
C LEU A 127 -14.85 -0.25 1.91
N PHE A 128 -14.88 -1.24 2.79
CA PHE A 128 -16.09 -1.78 3.41
C PHE A 128 -16.22 -1.23 4.82
N GLN A 129 -17.43 -0.80 5.19
CA GLN A 129 -17.71 -0.21 6.49
C GLN A 129 -19.12 -0.58 6.98
N TRP A 130 -19.24 -0.78 8.29
CA TRP A 130 -20.48 -1.10 9.02
C TRP A 130 -20.58 -0.34 10.33
#